data_AF-I4H3N7-F1
#
_entry.id   AF-I4H3N7-F1
#
_cell.length_a   1.000
_cell.length_b   1.000
_cell.length_c   1.000
_cell.angle_alpha   90.00
_cell.angle_beta   90.00
_cell.angle_gamma   90.00
#
_symmetry.space_group_name_H-M   'P 1'
#
loop_
_entity.id
_entity.type
_entity.pdbx_description
1 polymer ?
#
loop_
_entity_poly.entity_id
_entity_poly.type
_entity_poly.pdbx_seq_one_letter_code
_entity_poly.pdbx_strand_id
1 'polypeptide(L)'
;MAKMNIAEKERAKVKAECLRLLITLRLDAARMQLISGFIDTYLNLNPVEEIQFQEEISTFSQPVQEGVMQITTSWMRQGIEQGIEQGIERGIERGIEQGIERGIEREKTLILRQLKRKLGEINPSLETKIMQLSIDDVEVLGEALFDFSTVEDLINWLNTLITL
;
A
#
# COMPACT_ATOMS: atom_id res chain seq x y z
N MET A 1 -9.51 -18.75 -15.30
CA MET A 1 -10.47 -17.86 -16.00
C MET A 1 -10.29 -18.09 -17.48
N ALA A 2 -11.38 -18.35 -18.22
CA ALA A 2 -11.33 -18.59 -19.65
C ALA A 2 -10.89 -17.30 -20.36
N LYS A 3 -9.61 -17.22 -20.76
CA LYS A 3 -9.17 -16.22 -21.73
C LYS A 3 -9.86 -16.59 -23.04
N MET A 4 -10.65 -15.69 -23.62
CA MET A 4 -11.17 -15.87 -24.98
C MET A 4 -9.98 -16.21 -25.88
N ASN A 5 -10.06 -17.28 -26.66
CA ASN A 5 -8.98 -17.76 -27.53
C ASN A 5 -8.84 -16.86 -28.76
N ILE A 6 -8.51 -15.58 -28.53
CA ILE A 6 -8.34 -14.56 -29.56
C ILE A 6 -6.89 -14.62 -30.01
N ALA A 7 -6.67 -14.76 -31.32
CA ALA A 7 -5.34 -14.75 -31.90
C ALA A 7 -4.64 -13.41 -31.57
N GLU A 8 -3.35 -13.44 -31.22
CA GLU A 8 -2.61 -12.24 -30.79
C GLU A 8 -2.73 -11.09 -31.79
N LYS A 9 -2.65 -11.41 -33.08
CA LYS A 9 -2.76 -10.46 -34.20
C LYS A 9 -4.12 -9.77 -34.29
N GLU A 10 -5.16 -10.29 -33.65
CA GLU A 10 -6.52 -9.77 -33.72
C GLU A 10 -6.91 -9.00 -32.46
N ARG A 11 -6.13 -9.06 -31.37
CA ARG A 11 -6.51 -8.51 -30.06
C ARG A 11 -6.81 -7.01 -30.11
N ALA A 12 -5.92 -6.23 -30.74
CA ALA A 12 -6.09 -4.80 -30.92
C ALA A 12 -7.38 -4.48 -31.70
N LYS A 13 -7.61 -5.19 -32.81
CA LYS A 13 -8.81 -5.04 -33.63
C LYS A 13 -10.09 -5.41 -32.88
N VAL A 14 -10.08 -6.53 -32.16
CA VAL A 14 -11.23 -6.96 -31.36
C VAL A 14 -11.55 -5.93 -30.29
N LYS A 15 -10.54 -5.38 -29.60
CA LYS A 15 -10.75 -4.31 -28.61
C LYS A 15 -11.37 -3.06 -29.24
N ALA A 16 -10.83 -2.60 -30.37
CA ALA A 16 -11.36 -1.43 -31.10
C ALA A 16 -12.81 -1.64 -31.51
N GLU A 17 -13.14 -2.79 -32.10
CA GLU A 17 -14.51 -3.14 -32.51
C GLU A 17 -15.46 -3.26 -31.31
N CYS A 18 -15.02 -3.83 -30.19
CA CYS A 18 -15.83 -3.89 -28.98
C CYS A 18 -16.17 -2.47 -28.47
N LEU A 19 -15.20 -1.56 -28.41
CA LEU A 19 -15.46 -0.18 -27.98
C LEU A 19 -16.31 0.59 -29.02
N ARG A 20 -16.10 0.36 -30.32
CA ARG A 20 -16.94 0.89 -31.40
C ARG A 20 -18.41 0.50 -31.20
N LEU A 21 -18.67 -0.76 -30.82
CA LEU A 21 -20.01 -1.25 -30.52
C LEU A 21 -20.63 -0.54 -29.32
N LEU A 22 -19.88 -0.28 -28.25
CA LEU A 22 -20.40 0.47 -27.09
C LEU A 22 -20.89 1.86 -27.46
N ILE A 23 -20.15 2.56 -28.34
CA ILE A 23 -20.54 3.90 -28.81
C ILE A 23 -21.79 3.83 -29.71
N THR A 24 -21.87 2.84 -30.60
CA THR A 24 -23.02 2.73 -31.53
C THR A 24 -24.30 2.28 -30.84
N LEU A 25 -24.21 1.47 -29.79
CA LEU A 25 -25.37 1.01 -29.00
C LEU A 25 -25.97 2.09 -28.09
N ARG A 26 -25.32 3.27 -27.98
CA ARG A 26 -25.78 4.43 -27.18
C ARG A 26 -26.22 4.04 -25.76
N LEU A 27 -25.40 3.24 -25.10
CA LEU A 27 -25.63 2.84 -23.72
C LEU A 27 -25.51 4.05 -22.78
N ASP A 28 -26.10 3.96 -21.60
CA ASP A 28 -25.89 4.95 -20.54
C ASP A 28 -24.45 4.90 -20.01
N ALA A 29 -24.01 5.99 -19.37
CA ALA A 29 -22.63 6.16 -18.92
C ALA A 29 -22.16 5.03 -17.98
N ALA A 30 -23.03 4.56 -17.07
CA ALA A 30 -22.67 3.51 -16.11
C ALA A 30 -22.47 2.17 -16.80
N ARG A 31 -23.36 1.80 -17.75
CA ARG A 31 -23.20 0.57 -18.53
C ARG A 31 -21.99 0.63 -19.49
N MET A 32 -21.75 1.78 -20.12
CA MET A 32 -20.55 1.97 -20.95
C MET A 32 -19.27 1.79 -20.13
N GLN A 33 -19.20 2.39 -18.94
CA GLN A 33 -18.07 2.21 -18.03
C GLN A 33 -17.93 0.74 -17.62
N LEU A 34 -19.01 0.10 -17.13
CA LEU A 34 -18.94 -1.29 -16.69
C LEU A 34 -18.40 -2.23 -17.79
N ILE A 35 -18.95 -2.14 -19.02
CA ILE A 35 -18.56 -3.05 -20.11
C ILE A 35 -17.15 -2.74 -20.62
N SER A 36 -16.77 -1.46 -20.73
CA SER A 36 -15.39 -1.09 -21.11
C SER A 36 -14.36 -1.60 -20.11
N GLY A 37 -14.63 -1.53 -18.80
CA GLY A 37 -13.76 -2.11 -17.77
C GLY A 37 -13.61 -3.63 -17.87
N PHE A 38 -14.68 -4.35 -18.21
CA PHE A 38 -14.59 -5.79 -18.53
C PHE A 38 -13.71 -6.05 -19.75
N ILE A 39 -13.86 -5.26 -20.82
CA ILE A 39 -13.04 -5.39 -22.03
C ILE A 39 -11.55 -5.21 -21.68
N ASP A 40 -11.18 -4.16 -20.96
CA ASP A 40 -9.79 -3.90 -20.59
C ASP A 40 -9.18 -4.99 -19.70
N THR A 41 -9.97 -5.57 -18.80
CA THR A 41 -9.52 -6.66 -17.92
C THR A 41 -9.19 -7.93 -18.70
N TYR A 42 -9.95 -8.24 -19.76
CA TYR A 42 -9.76 -9.46 -20.56
C TYR A 42 -8.86 -9.27 -21.79
N LEU A 43 -8.81 -8.05 -22.34
CA LEU A 43 -8.00 -7.63 -23.48
C LEU A 43 -6.96 -6.59 -23.06
N ASN A 44 -6.12 -6.97 -22.11
CA ASN A 44 -4.93 -6.19 -21.77
C ASN A 44 -3.95 -6.22 -22.96
N LEU A 45 -3.74 -5.07 -23.59
CA LEU A 45 -2.88 -4.95 -24.76
C LEU A 45 -1.44 -4.67 -24.34
N ASN A 46 -0.49 -5.26 -25.03
CA ASN A 46 0.92 -4.90 -24.90
C ASN A 46 1.24 -3.59 -25.67
N PRO A 47 2.43 -3.00 -25.51
CA PRO A 47 2.77 -1.73 -26.18
C PRO A 47 2.66 -1.76 -27.71
N VAL A 48 2.93 -2.90 -28.35
CA VAL A 48 2.80 -3.05 -29.81
C VAL A 48 1.33 -3.12 -30.22
N GLU A 49 0.52 -3.87 -29.47
CA GLU A 49 -0.92 -3.98 -29.68
C GLU A 49 -1.65 -2.66 -29.43
N GLU A 50 -1.20 -1.83 -28.47
CA GLU A 50 -1.75 -0.49 -28.23
C GLU A 50 -1.52 0.44 -29.44
N ILE A 51 -0.36 0.36 -30.09
CA ILE A 51 -0.11 1.12 -31.33
C ILE A 51 -1.09 0.66 -32.43
N GLN A 52 -1.24 -0.65 -32.62
CA GLN A 52 -2.18 -1.23 -33.59
C GLN A 52 -3.64 -0.86 -33.27
N PHE A 53 -3.99 -0.76 -32.00
CA PHE A 53 -5.30 -0.37 -31.54
C PHE A 53 -5.60 1.10 -31.87
N GLN A 54 -4.62 1.99 -31.69
CA GLN A 54 -4.74 3.40 -32.11
C GLN A 54 -4.85 3.52 -33.63
N GLU A 55 -4.08 2.74 -34.38
CA GLU A 55 -4.19 2.66 -35.85
C GLU A 55 -5.59 2.21 -36.26
N GLU A 56 -6.13 1.14 -35.66
CA GLU A 56 -7.48 0.65 -35.96
C GLU A 56 -8.55 1.71 -35.65
N ILE A 57 -8.46 2.38 -34.49
CA ILE A 57 -9.39 3.46 -34.11
C ILE A 57 -9.36 4.62 -35.11
N SER A 58 -8.19 4.94 -35.68
CA SER A 58 -8.06 6.01 -36.67
C SER A 58 -8.83 5.75 -37.97
N THR A 59 -9.21 4.48 -38.22
CA THR A 59 -10.03 4.10 -39.38
C THR A 59 -11.54 4.34 -39.17
N PHE A 60 -11.97 4.59 -37.93
CA PHE A 60 -13.37 4.82 -37.61
C PHE A 60 -13.82 6.24 -37.98
N SER A 61 -15.15 6.45 -38.01
CA SER A 61 -15.69 7.81 -38.18
C SER A 61 -15.39 8.68 -36.97
N GLN A 62 -15.22 10.00 -37.19
CA GLN A 62 -14.89 10.96 -36.13
C GLN A 62 -15.75 10.83 -34.85
N PRO A 63 -17.10 10.74 -34.93
CA PRO A 63 -17.91 10.62 -33.71
C PRO A 63 -17.61 9.35 -32.90
N VAL A 64 -17.25 8.27 -33.58
CA VAL A 64 -16.95 7.00 -32.91
C VAL A 64 -15.53 7.01 -32.36
N GLN A 65 -14.57 7.54 -33.11
CA GLN A 65 -13.20 7.77 -32.64
C GLN A 65 -13.18 8.62 -31.36
N GLU A 66 -13.90 9.75 -31.35
CA GLU A 66 -14.00 10.63 -30.17
C GLU A 66 -14.61 9.90 -28.96
N GLY A 67 -15.69 9.14 -29.17
CA GLY A 67 -16.30 8.35 -28.11
C GLY A 67 -15.36 7.31 -27.51
N VAL A 68 -14.62 6.59 -28.35
CA VAL A 68 -13.63 5.61 -27.89
C VAL A 68 -12.50 6.31 -27.10
N MET A 69 -12.02 7.46 -27.57
CA MET A 69 -11.01 8.25 -26.87
C MET A 69 -11.48 8.78 -25.50
N GLN A 70 -12.75 9.15 -25.38
CA GLN A 70 -13.32 9.58 -24.10
C GLN A 70 -13.34 8.43 -23.07
N ILE A 71 -13.72 7.23 -23.50
CA ILE A 71 -13.70 6.03 -22.64
C ILE A 71 -12.28 5.77 -22.14
N THR A 72 -11.31 5.66 -23.04
CA THR A 72 -9.92 5.34 -22.67
C THR A 72 -9.27 6.42 -21.80
N THR A 73 -9.53 7.70 -22.09
CA THR A 73 -9.02 8.82 -21.29
C THR A 73 -9.60 8.85 -19.88
N SER A 74 -10.90 8.58 -19.72
CA SER A 74 -11.54 8.49 -18.41
C SER A 74 -10.90 7.42 -17.54
N TRP A 75 -10.70 6.22 -18.10
CA TRP A 75 -10.05 5.11 -17.41
C TRP A 75 -8.61 5.42 -17.03
N MET A 76 -7.84 6.03 -17.94
CA MET A 76 -6.47 6.45 -17.65
C MET A 76 -6.41 7.43 -16.47
N ARG A 77 -7.30 8.44 -16.45
CA ARG A 77 -7.38 9.39 -15.34
C ARG A 77 -7.73 8.70 -14.02
N GLN A 78 -8.77 7.87 -14.01
CA GLN A 78 -9.19 7.12 -12.82
C GLN A 78 -8.10 6.18 -12.31
N GLY A 79 -7.39 5.49 -13.21
CA GLY A 79 -6.29 4.60 -12.85
C GLY A 79 -5.10 5.34 -12.25
N ILE A 80 -4.76 6.52 -12.78
CA ILE A 80 -3.72 7.39 -12.20
C ILE A 80 -4.13 7.86 -10.81
N GLU A 81 -5.36 8.36 -10.65
CA GLU A 81 -5.88 8.85 -9.37
C GLU A 81 -5.88 7.75 -8.31
N GLN A 82 -6.43 6.57 -8.62
CA GLN A 82 -6.42 5.42 -7.73
C GLN A 82 -5.00 4.94 -7.42
N GLY A 83 -4.10 4.94 -8.40
CA GLY A 83 -2.71 4.55 -8.21
C GLY A 83 -1.97 5.50 -7.27
N ILE A 84 -2.21 6.81 -7.38
CA ILE A 84 -1.67 7.83 -6.49
C ILE A 84 -2.25 7.67 -5.09
N GLU A 85 -3.58 7.54 -4.97
CA GLU A 85 -4.26 7.39 -3.68
C GLU A 85 -3.74 6.15 -2.93
N GLN A 86 -3.73 4.98 -3.57
CA GLN A 86 -3.20 3.75 -2.98
C GLN A 86 -1.69 3.85 -2.67
N GLY A 87 -0.94 4.55 -3.52
CA GLY A 87 0.49 4.77 -3.31
C GLY A 87 0.77 5.64 -2.09
N ILE A 88 0.00 6.71 -1.90
CA ILE A 88 0.09 7.61 -0.75
C ILE A 88 -0.35 6.88 0.52
N GLU A 89 -1.49 6.20 0.50
CA GLU A 89 -2.03 5.48 1.66
C GLU A 89 -1.02 4.44 2.16
N ARG A 90 -0.53 3.56 1.27
CA ARG A 90 0.48 2.55 1.62
C ARG A 90 1.80 3.17 2.05
N GLY A 91 2.18 4.28 1.45
CA GLY A 91 3.41 5.00 1.79
C GLY A 91 3.36 5.59 3.19
N ILE A 92 2.23 6.21 3.54
CA ILE A 92 1.99 6.80 4.87
C ILE A 92 1.91 5.70 5.93
N GLU A 93 1.11 4.65 5.70
CA GLU A 93 0.95 3.54 6.64
C GLU A 93 2.30 2.91 6.99
N ARG A 94 3.08 2.51 5.98
CA ARG A 94 4.43 1.94 6.18
C ARG A 94 5.38 2.92 6.83
N GLY A 95 5.31 4.20 6.47
CA GLY A 95 6.15 5.24 7.04
C GLY A 95 5.89 5.46 8.53
N ILE A 96 4.62 5.47 8.94
CA ILE A 96 4.19 5.59 10.33
C ILE A 96 4.61 4.35 11.12
N GLU A 97 4.30 3.15 10.62
CA GLU A 97 4.65 1.90 11.29
C GLU A 97 6.15 1.78 11.55
N GLN A 98 6.98 2.00 10.51
CA GLN A 98 8.44 1.99 10.65
C GLN A 98 8.95 3.13 11.56
N GLY A 99 8.30 4.29 11.53
CA GLY A 99 8.63 5.42 12.38
C GLY A 99 8.40 5.11 13.85
N ILE A 100 7.25 4.52 14.18
CA ILE A 100 6.87 4.12 15.54
C ILE A 100 7.81 3.01 16.04
N GLU A 101 8.03 1.95 15.26
CA GLU A 101 8.90 0.83 15.64
C GLU A 101 10.33 1.31 15.95
N ARG A 102 10.90 2.14 15.07
CA ARG A 102 12.23 2.76 15.31
C ARG A 102 12.24 3.71 16.49
N GLY A 103 11.13 4.41 16.75
CA GLY A 103 10.96 5.27 17.92
C GLY A 103 11.05 4.47 19.22
N ILE A 104 10.26 3.40 19.31
CA ILE A 104 10.21 2.50 20.47
C ILE A 104 11.58 1.86 20.71
N GLU A 105 12.25 1.36 19.68
CA GLU A 105 13.57 0.74 19.81
C GLU A 105 14.62 1.74 20.33
N ARG A 106 14.59 2.98 19.81
CA ARG A 106 15.48 4.06 20.27
C ARG A 106 15.21 4.46 21.71
N GLU A 107 13.95 4.50 22.12
CA GLU A 107 13.54 4.80 23.49
C GLU A 107 14.01 3.73 24.46
N LYS A 108 13.74 2.45 24.18
CA LYS A 108 14.25 1.31 24.97
C LYS A 108 15.77 1.38 25.12
N THR A 109 16.48 1.67 24.04
CA THR A 109 17.95 1.83 24.05
C THR A 109 18.39 3.03 24.89
N LEU A 110 17.64 4.13 24.89
CA LEU A 110 17.92 5.29 25.74
C LEU A 110 17.75 4.94 27.22
N ILE A 111 16.63 4.33 27.59
CA ILE A 111 16.36 3.91 28.97
C ILE A 111 17.44 2.94 29.45
N LEU A 112 17.80 1.95 28.64
CA LEU A 112 18.83 0.98 28.99
C LEU A 112 20.20 1.63 29.24
N ARG A 113 20.57 2.65 28.43
CA ARG A 113 21.78 3.45 28.67
C ARG A 113 21.69 4.27 29.97
N GLN A 114 20.53 4.85 30.28
CA GLN A 114 20.32 5.61 31.51
C GLN A 114 20.41 4.72 32.74
N LEU A 115 19.77 3.54 32.71
CA LEU A 115 19.85 2.54 33.76
C LEU A 115 21.28 2.07 33.98
N LYS A 116 22.03 1.73 32.92
CA LYS A 116 23.45 1.37 33.04
C LYS A 116 24.30 2.48 33.64
N ARG A 117 24.02 3.74 33.26
CA ARG A 117 24.74 4.89 33.82
C ARG A 117 24.45 5.11 35.31
N LYS A 118 23.23 4.83 35.76
CA LYS A 118 22.78 5.09 37.13
C LYS A 118 23.08 3.92 38.08
N LEU A 119 22.86 2.69 37.63
CA LEU A 119 22.94 1.46 38.44
C LEU A 119 24.23 0.67 38.22
N GLY A 120 25.02 1.01 37.21
CA GLY A 120 26.24 0.28 36.85
C GLY A 120 25.97 -0.87 35.88
N GLU A 121 26.73 -1.97 36.01
CA GLU A 121 26.53 -3.12 35.14
C GLU A 121 25.17 -3.79 35.38
N ILE A 122 24.45 -4.03 34.29
CA ILE A 122 23.16 -4.71 34.28
C ILE A 122 23.35 -6.05 33.56
N ASN A 123 22.78 -7.11 34.12
CA ASN A 123 22.88 -8.44 33.53
C ASN A 123 22.16 -8.50 32.16
N PRO A 124 22.74 -9.14 31.12
CA PRO A 124 22.13 -9.31 29.79
C PRO A 124 20.69 -9.84 29.78
N SER A 125 20.32 -10.66 30.77
CA SER A 125 18.94 -11.16 30.92
C SER A 125 17.93 -10.05 31.25
N LEU A 126 18.31 -9.07 32.06
CA LEU A 126 17.48 -7.90 32.37
C LEU A 126 17.40 -6.95 31.18
N GLU A 127 18.50 -6.78 30.45
CA GLU A 127 18.52 -6.03 29.19
C GLU A 127 17.50 -6.61 28.19
N THR A 128 17.50 -7.92 28.03
CA THR A 128 16.55 -8.62 27.15
C THR A 128 15.11 -8.39 27.60
N LYS A 129 14.82 -8.47 28.90
CA LYS A 129 13.49 -8.18 29.44
C LYS A 129 13.05 -6.76 29.12
N ILE A 130 13.91 -5.76 29.32
CA ILE A 130 13.63 -4.35 29.00
C ILE A 130 13.34 -4.17 27.51
N MET A 131 14.13 -4.82 26.64
CA MET A 131 13.93 -4.73 25.19
C MET A 131 12.60 -5.37 24.74
N GLN A 132 12.04 -6.29 25.53
CA GLN A 132 10.77 -6.96 25.26
C GLN A 132 9.55 -6.27 25.87
N LEU A 133 9.74 -5.22 26.68
CA LEU A 133 8.63 -4.47 27.29
C LEU A 133 7.71 -3.86 26.23
N SER A 134 6.43 -3.70 26.57
CA SER A 134 5.49 -2.92 25.77
C SER A 134 5.89 -1.44 25.78
N ILE A 135 5.36 -0.63 24.85
CA ILE A 135 5.64 0.82 24.87
C ILE A 135 5.15 1.47 26.17
N ASP A 136 3.97 1.09 26.64
CA ASP A 136 3.39 1.64 27.87
C ASP A 136 4.29 1.33 29.08
N ASP A 137 4.82 0.11 29.18
CA ASP A 137 5.75 -0.26 30.25
C ASP A 137 7.09 0.47 30.14
N VAL A 138 7.57 0.74 28.93
CA VAL A 138 8.81 1.50 28.68
C VAL A 138 8.63 2.95 29.13
N GLU A 139 7.49 3.58 28.84
CA GLU A 139 7.20 4.94 29.29
C GLU A 139 7.16 5.02 30.83
N VAL A 140 6.47 4.08 31.49
CA VAL A 140 6.41 4.02 32.96
C VAL A 140 7.79 3.71 33.57
N LEU A 141 8.58 2.84 32.95
CA LEU A 141 9.98 2.61 33.35
C LEU A 141 10.82 3.89 33.23
N GLY A 142 10.56 4.70 32.21
CA GLY A 142 11.16 6.01 31.97
C GLY A 142 11.03 6.94 33.17
N GLU A 143 9.87 6.94 33.82
CA GLU A 143 9.62 7.73 35.04
C GLU A 143 10.19 7.06 36.29
N ALA A 144 9.92 5.76 36.46
CA ALA A 144 10.33 5.00 37.64
C ALA A 144 11.86 4.92 37.80
N LEU A 145 12.63 4.98 36.70
CA LEU A 145 14.09 4.86 36.75
C LEU A 145 14.75 5.92 37.65
N PHE A 146 14.12 7.07 37.85
CA PHE A 146 14.67 8.13 38.68
C PHE A 146 14.67 7.76 40.17
N ASP A 147 13.74 6.91 40.61
CA ASP A 147 13.60 6.47 42.00
C ASP A 147 14.50 5.28 42.34
N PHE A 148 15.06 4.59 41.34
CA PHE A 148 15.94 3.46 41.58
C PHE A 148 17.25 3.89 42.25
N SER A 149 17.72 3.11 43.21
CA SER A 149 19.04 3.30 43.84
C SER A 149 19.97 2.12 43.56
N THR A 150 19.40 0.94 43.27
CA THR A 150 20.12 -0.31 43.07
C THR A 150 19.52 -1.12 41.91
N VAL A 151 20.28 -2.12 41.43
CA VAL A 151 19.76 -3.08 40.44
C VAL A 151 18.58 -3.89 41.00
N GLU A 152 18.51 -4.09 42.32
CA GLU A 152 17.41 -4.80 42.97
C GLU A 152 16.08 -4.06 42.82
N ASP A 153 16.09 -2.72 42.84
CA ASP A 153 14.88 -1.90 42.62
C ASP A 153 14.30 -2.14 41.22
N LEU A 154 15.17 -2.20 40.20
CA LEU A 154 14.79 -2.53 38.83
C LEU A 154 14.24 -3.95 38.71
N ILE A 155 14.85 -4.93 39.38
CA ILE A 155 14.38 -6.32 39.38
C ILE A 155 12.98 -6.40 39.99
N ASN A 156 12.79 -5.78 41.15
CA ASN A 156 11.50 -5.75 41.83
C ASN A 156 10.43 -5.09 40.97
N TRP A 157 10.74 -3.96 40.35
CA TRP A 157 9.84 -3.26 39.44
C TRP A 157 9.44 -4.15 38.26
N LEU A 158 10.40 -4.79 37.58
CA LEU A 158 10.12 -5.71 36.46
C LEU A 158 9.26 -6.91 36.87
N ASN A 159 9.40 -7.40 38.11
CA ASN A 159 8.57 -8.50 38.61
C ASN A 159 7.11 -8.06 38.85
N THR A 160 6.85 -6.78 39.15
CA THR A 160 5.47 -6.28 39.30
C THR A 160 4.68 -6.40 38.00
N LEU A 161 5.33 -6.23 36.84
CA LEU A 161 4.70 -6.37 35.52
C LEU A 161 4.31 -7.80 35.17
N ILE A 162 4.99 -8.81 35.72
CA ILE A 162 4.74 -10.24 35.44
C ILE A 162 3.56 -10.77 36.27
N THR A 163 3.12 -10.01 37.28
CA THR A 163 2.11 -10.46 38.26
C THR A 163 0.69 -9.97 37.93
N LEU A 164 0.50 -9.31 36.77
CA LEU A 164 -0.77 -8.87 36.20
C LEU A 164 -1.09 -9.66 34.92
#